data_AF-A0A6M1SN51-F1
#
_entry.id   AF-A0A6M1SN51-F1
#
_cell.length_a   1.000
_cell.length_b   1.000
_cell.length_c   1.000
_cell.angle_alpha   90.00
_cell.angle_beta   90.00
_cell.angle_gamma   90.00
#
_symmetry.space_group_name_H-M   'P 1'
#
loop_
_entity.id
_entity.type
_entity.pdbx_description
1 polymer ?
#
loop_
_entity_poly.entity_id
_entity_poly.type
_entity_poly.pdbx_seq_one_letter_code
_entity_poly.pdbx_strand_id
1 'polypeptide(L)'
;MSFMGLMVLIVYESRWVYPEIQAYFSQTGSLTGQQLATRARGYVQSAQESLLVATSPLDIREANHALDLAYGLFDVSVYRQHYSCTVPSLALIEEMTGHLEQQQIEPIDAAHALFIVVDCLTRIEMHQLDRRGSVINDFSESTRRHNQVLTYSSLLIFVLGLAFWVMHERQLRQTEHATAEKLAWMARAMRDPLTGIGNRSALHQDVVSRDGESLGLILIDIDFFKQYNDALGHPQGDRLLRQLASMIEQALGLTAQLYRLGGDEFAALLPCPSNSV
;
A
#
# COMPACT_ATOMS: atom_id res chain seq x y z
N MET A 1 11.68 11.31 4.41
CA MET A 1 11.88 10.22 3.44
C MET A 1 10.76 10.31 2.41
N SER A 2 11.07 10.67 1.16
CA SER A 2 10.06 10.88 0.12
C SER A 2 9.33 9.57 -0.19
N PHE A 3 8.00 9.61 -0.32
CA PHE A 3 7.13 8.50 -0.75
C PHE A 3 7.68 7.76 -1.99
N MET A 4 8.34 8.51 -2.87
CA MET A 4 9.02 8.00 -4.06
C MET A 4 10.17 7.03 -3.74
N GLY A 5 10.93 7.29 -2.68
CA GLY A 5 12.01 6.40 -2.24
C GLY A 5 11.49 5.07 -1.69
N LEU A 6 10.32 5.07 -1.07
CA LEU A 6 9.70 3.86 -0.53
C LEU A 6 9.05 3.02 -1.64
N MET A 7 8.44 3.66 -2.64
CA MET A 7 7.98 2.98 -3.86
C MET A 7 9.12 2.33 -4.65
N VAL A 8 10.26 3.03 -4.81
CA VAL A 8 11.45 2.47 -5.47
C VAL A 8 11.99 1.27 -4.71
N LEU A 9 12.02 1.31 -3.37
CA LEU A 9 12.42 0.18 -2.54
C LEU A 9 11.49 -1.03 -2.74
N ILE A 10 10.16 -0.83 -2.69
CA ILE A 10 9.17 -1.89 -2.89
C ILE A 10 9.30 -2.52 -4.30
N VAL A 11 9.49 -1.70 -5.33
CA VAL A 11 9.66 -2.18 -6.72
C VAL A 11 10.99 -2.92 -6.89
N TYR A 12 12.06 -2.46 -6.26
CA TYR A 12 13.36 -3.12 -6.29
C TYR A 12 13.29 -4.50 -5.61
N GLU A 13 12.73 -4.56 -4.40
CA GLU A 13 12.53 -5.80 -3.63
C GLU A 13 11.65 -6.81 -4.38
N SER A 14 10.54 -6.37 -4.96
CA SER A 14 9.63 -7.27 -5.69
C SER A 14 10.23 -7.81 -7.00
N ARG A 15 11.17 -7.10 -7.62
CA ARG A 15 11.81 -7.50 -8.89
C ARG A 15 12.96 -8.49 -8.69
N TRP A 16 13.63 -8.49 -7.53
CA TRP A 16 14.73 -9.41 -7.23
C TRP A 16 14.28 -10.83 -6.87
N VAL A 17 13.04 -11.03 -6.43
CA VAL A 17 12.50 -12.34 -6.01
C VAL A 17 12.16 -13.26 -7.19
N TYR A 18 11.80 -12.71 -8.36
CA TYR A 18 11.41 -13.50 -9.53
C TYR A 18 12.51 -14.40 -10.17
N PRO A 19 13.77 -13.94 -10.35
CA PRO A 19 14.80 -14.77 -10.99
C PRO A 19 15.20 -16.00 -10.16
N GLU A 20 15.18 -15.92 -8.83
CA GLU A 20 15.48 -17.07 -7.96
C GLU A 20 14.39 -18.14 -8.04
N ILE A 21 13.11 -17.74 -8.03
CA ILE A 21 11.98 -18.66 -8.24
C ILE A 21 12.13 -19.39 -9.57
N GLN A 22 12.51 -18.70 -10.64
CA GLN A 22 12.76 -19.34 -11.91
C GLN A 22 13.98 -20.26 -11.85
N ALA A 23 15.10 -19.92 -11.23
CA ALA A 23 16.24 -20.84 -11.13
C ALA A 23 15.91 -22.14 -10.36
N TYR A 24 15.05 -22.07 -9.33
CA TYR A 24 14.70 -23.21 -8.46
C TYR A 24 13.49 -24.03 -8.94
N PHE A 25 12.49 -23.41 -9.57
CA PHE A 25 11.30 -24.07 -10.13
C PHE A 25 11.35 -24.26 -11.64
N SER A 26 12.30 -23.66 -12.35
CA SER A 26 12.55 -24.03 -13.73
C SER A 26 13.00 -25.48 -13.76
N GLN A 27 12.38 -26.20 -14.67
CA GLN A 27 12.79 -27.55 -15.05
C GLN A 27 14.25 -27.63 -15.53
N THR A 28 14.95 -26.50 -15.72
CA THR A 28 16.34 -26.44 -16.20
C THR A 28 17.40 -26.88 -15.17
N GLY A 29 16.99 -27.36 -13.99
CA GLY A 29 17.88 -28.06 -13.04
C GLY A 29 17.50 -29.50 -12.69
N SER A 30 16.31 -29.99 -13.06
CA SER A 30 15.88 -31.36 -12.72
C SER A 30 14.80 -31.92 -13.65
N LEU A 31 15.17 -32.31 -14.87
CA LEU A 31 14.22 -32.99 -15.77
C LEU A 31 14.29 -34.52 -15.73
N THR A 32 15.28 -35.14 -15.07
CA THR A 32 15.41 -36.60 -15.08
C THR A 32 15.89 -37.23 -13.76
N GLY A 33 16.68 -36.54 -12.94
CA GLY A 33 17.43 -37.16 -11.83
C GLY A 33 16.63 -37.89 -10.72
N GLN A 34 15.36 -37.56 -10.46
CA GLN A 34 14.54 -38.35 -9.50
C GLN A 34 13.80 -39.49 -10.19
N GLN A 35 13.26 -39.23 -11.39
CA GLN A 35 12.54 -40.27 -12.12
C GLN A 35 13.48 -41.38 -12.59
N LEU A 36 14.74 -41.07 -12.88
CA LEU A 36 15.71 -42.05 -13.34
C LEU A 36 16.14 -43.01 -12.22
N ALA A 37 16.54 -42.51 -11.04
CA ALA A 37 16.91 -43.37 -9.91
C ALA A 37 15.73 -44.25 -9.45
N THR A 38 14.53 -43.67 -9.34
CA THR A 38 13.31 -44.41 -8.97
C THR A 38 12.89 -45.44 -10.00
N ARG A 39 12.95 -45.12 -11.29
CA ARG A 39 12.65 -46.08 -12.35
C ARG A 39 13.71 -47.17 -12.44
N ALA A 40 15.00 -46.80 -12.38
CA ALA A 40 16.10 -47.75 -12.34
C ALA A 40 15.94 -48.73 -11.17
N ARG A 41 15.60 -48.23 -9.98
CA ARG A 41 15.35 -49.08 -8.80
C ARG A 41 14.19 -50.03 -9.03
N GLY A 42 13.09 -49.53 -9.60
CA GLY A 42 11.94 -50.38 -9.97
C GLY A 42 12.32 -51.50 -10.94
N TYR A 43 13.15 -51.22 -11.94
CA TYR A 43 13.63 -52.25 -12.87
C TYR A 43 14.57 -53.26 -12.21
N VAL A 44 15.50 -52.82 -11.34
CA VAL A 44 16.36 -53.75 -10.57
C VAL A 44 15.51 -54.64 -9.65
N GLN A 45 14.51 -54.09 -8.98
CA GLN A 45 13.59 -54.85 -8.12
C GLN A 45 12.77 -55.85 -8.94
N SER A 46 12.27 -55.45 -10.12
CA SER A 46 11.59 -56.35 -11.04
C SER A 46 12.51 -57.50 -11.48
N ALA A 47 13.78 -57.22 -11.77
CA ALA A 47 14.76 -58.26 -12.11
C ALA A 47 15.00 -59.21 -10.92
N GLN A 48 15.11 -58.69 -9.69
CA GLN A 48 15.24 -59.52 -8.49
C GLN A 48 14.03 -60.45 -8.31
N GLU A 49 12.81 -59.94 -8.47
CA GLU A 49 11.59 -60.73 -8.36
C GLU A 49 11.55 -61.87 -9.41
N SER A 50 11.88 -61.57 -10.67
CA SER A 50 11.96 -62.57 -11.74
C SER A 50 13.03 -63.64 -11.46
N LEU A 51 14.20 -63.25 -10.92
CA LEU A 51 15.29 -64.17 -10.61
C LEU A 51 15.01 -65.07 -9.40
N LEU A 52 14.30 -64.57 -8.38
CA LEU A 52 13.95 -65.34 -7.18
C LEU A 52 12.97 -66.49 -7.46
N VAL A 53 12.15 -66.36 -8.51
CA VAL A 53 11.14 -67.37 -8.90
C VAL A 53 11.49 -68.02 -10.25
N ALA A 54 12.69 -67.77 -10.77
CA ALA A 54 13.10 -68.25 -12.08
C ALA A 54 13.09 -69.78 -12.14
N THR A 55 12.23 -70.32 -13.00
CA THR A 55 12.15 -71.77 -13.28
C THR A 55 12.37 -72.08 -14.76
N SER A 56 12.35 -71.04 -15.60
CA SER A 56 12.49 -71.14 -17.04
C SER A 56 13.54 -70.16 -17.60
N PRO A 57 14.12 -70.45 -18.77
CA PRO A 57 14.99 -69.50 -19.47
C PRO A 57 14.29 -68.20 -19.90
N LEU A 58 12.95 -68.17 -19.89
CA LEU A 58 12.19 -66.95 -20.18
C LEU A 58 12.31 -65.95 -19.03
N ASP A 59 12.25 -66.43 -17.78
CA ASP A 59 12.34 -65.61 -16.56
C ASP A 59 13.71 -64.90 -16.48
N ILE A 60 14.78 -65.60 -16.86
CA ILE A 60 16.15 -65.05 -16.90
C ILE A 60 16.26 -63.96 -17.98
N ARG A 61 15.63 -64.15 -19.15
CA ARG A 61 15.62 -63.12 -20.20
C ARG A 61 14.85 -61.87 -19.80
N GLU A 62 13.74 -62.04 -19.10
CA GLU A 62 12.96 -60.91 -18.58
C GLU A 62 13.74 -60.14 -17.51
N ALA A 63 14.44 -60.85 -16.62
CA ALA A 63 15.35 -60.25 -15.65
C ALA A 63 16.49 -59.47 -16.31
N ASN A 64 17.17 -60.05 -17.31
CA ASN A 64 18.24 -59.35 -18.04
C ASN A 64 17.72 -58.10 -18.77
N HIS A 65 16.54 -58.19 -19.40
CA HIS A 65 15.94 -57.02 -20.04
C HIS A 65 15.64 -55.90 -19.04
N ALA A 66 15.14 -56.23 -17.85
CA ALA A 66 14.94 -55.26 -16.78
C ALA A 66 16.28 -54.67 -16.30
N LEU A 67 17.34 -55.47 -16.18
CA LEU A 67 18.68 -54.99 -15.83
C LEU A 67 19.27 -54.05 -16.88
N ASP A 68 19.05 -54.28 -18.18
CA ASP A 68 19.48 -53.38 -19.25
C ASP A 68 18.77 -52.02 -19.16
N LEU A 69 17.46 -52.03 -18.91
CA LEU A 69 16.68 -50.82 -18.69
C LEU A 69 17.14 -50.07 -17.43
N ALA A 70 17.42 -50.80 -16.34
CA ALA A 70 17.98 -50.23 -15.13
C ALA A 70 19.33 -49.57 -15.38
N TYR A 71 20.24 -50.26 -16.08
CA TYR A 71 21.57 -49.76 -16.43
C TYR A 71 21.47 -48.46 -17.22
N GLY A 72 20.64 -48.41 -18.27
CA GLY A 72 20.49 -47.21 -19.10
C GLY A 72 19.95 -45.98 -18.35
N LEU A 73 19.14 -46.18 -17.31
CA LEU A 73 18.62 -45.09 -16.46
C LEU A 73 19.57 -44.73 -15.32
N PHE A 74 20.43 -45.66 -14.91
CA PHE A 74 21.39 -45.47 -13.82
C PHE A 74 22.76 -44.94 -14.32
N ASP A 75 23.12 -45.19 -15.57
CA ASP A 75 24.36 -44.69 -16.17
C ASP A 75 24.25 -43.23 -16.60
N VAL A 76 24.23 -42.34 -15.61
CA VAL A 76 24.16 -40.88 -15.82
C VAL A 76 25.39 -40.23 -15.21
N SER A 77 25.98 -39.28 -15.94
CA SER A 77 27.17 -38.54 -15.51
C SER A 77 27.01 -37.90 -14.14
N VAL A 78 25.83 -37.35 -13.86
CA VAL A 78 25.48 -36.77 -12.56
C VAL A 78 25.62 -37.79 -11.44
N TYR A 79 25.13 -39.03 -11.62
CA TYR A 79 25.25 -40.05 -10.59
C TYR A 79 26.69 -40.51 -10.40
N ARG A 80 27.41 -40.77 -11.49
CA ARG A 80 28.84 -41.17 -11.44
C ARG A 80 29.72 -40.14 -10.72
N GLN A 81 29.43 -38.85 -10.89
CA GLN A 81 30.22 -37.77 -10.28
C GLN A 81 29.87 -37.52 -8.82
N HIS A 82 28.58 -37.65 -8.44
CA HIS A 82 28.10 -37.23 -7.12
C HIS A 82 27.93 -38.37 -6.12
N TYR A 83 27.87 -39.62 -6.58
CA TYR A 83 27.63 -40.78 -5.72
C TYR A 83 28.66 -41.87 -5.97
N SER A 84 29.49 -42.13 -4.96
CA SER A 84 30.58 -43.10 -5.03
C SER A 84 30.10 -44.54 -5.25
N CYS A 85 28.85 -44.86 -4.90
CA CYS A 85 28.28 -46.19 -5.10
C CYS A 85 27.86 -46.46 -6.56
N THR A 86 27.76 -45.44 -7.41
CA THR A 86 27.25 -45.61 -8.77
C THR A 86 28.15 -46.49 -9.65
N VAL A 87 29.46 -46.23 -9.67
CA VAL A 87 30.39 -47.00 -10.51
C VAL A 87 30.46 -48.48 -10.11
N PRO A 88 30.60 -48.84 -8.81
CA PRO A 88 30.53 -50.24 -8.37
C PRO A 88 29.19 -50.91 -8.69
N SER A 89 28.06 -50.20 -8.51
CA SER A 89 26.75 -50.78 -8.78
C SER A 89 26.48 -50.98 -10.28
N LEU A 90 26.99 -50.11 -11.16
CA LEU A 90 26.93 -50.32 -12.62
C LEU A 90 27.77 -51.53 -13.06
N ALA A 91 28.99 -51.66 -12.52
CA ALA A 91 29.85 -52.82 -12.78
C ALA A 91 29.19 -54.12 -12.30
N LEU A 92 28.49 -54.09 -11.15
CA LEU A 92 27.77 -55.24 -10.64
C LEU A 92 26.60 -55.66 -11.54
N ILE A 93 25.86 -54.70 -12.12
CA ILE A 93 24.81 -55.03 -13.09
C ILE A 93 25.42 -55.72 -14.31
N GLU A 94 26.49 -55.17 -14.88
CA GLU A 94 27.17 -55.73 -16.05
C GLU A 94 27.71 -57.15 -15.79
N GLU A 95 28.33 -57.36 -14.62
CA GLU A 95 28.84 -58.67 -14.18
C GLU A 95 27.70 -59.70 -14.02
N MET A 96 26.60 -59.32 -13.36
CA MET A 96 25.47 -60.23 -13.13
C MET A 96 24.76 -60.59 -14.43
N THR A 97 24.52 -59.63 -15.32
CA THR A 97 23.93 -59.89 -16.64
C THR A 97 24.79 -60.88 -17.44
N GLY A 98 26.12 -60.68 -17.47
CA GLY A 98 27.06 -61.57 -18.15
C GLY A 98 27.08 -62.99 -17.56
N HIS A 99 27.08 -63.12 -16.23
CA HIS A 99 27.05 -64.42 -15.56
C HIS A 99 25.71 -65.15 -15.77
N LEU A 100 24.57 -64.43 -15.82
CA LEU A 100 23.25 -65.00 -16.08
C LEU A 100 23.13 -65.53 -17.52
N GLU A 101 23.66 -64.79 -18.51
CA GLU A 101 23.68 -65.24 -19.91
C GLU A 101 24.55 -66.49 -20.12
N GLN A 102 25.67 -66.57 -19.41
CA GLN A 102 26.62 -67.68 -19.49
C GLN A 102 26.28 -68.84 -18.55
N GLN A 103 25.18 -68.74 -17.78
CA GLN A 103 24.76 -69.72 -16.75
C GLN A 103 25.87 -70.02 -15.71
N GLN A 104 26.65 -69.00 -15.34
CA GLN A 104 27.77 -69.09 -14.40
C GLN A 104 27.38 -68.80 -12.95
N ILE A 105 26.13 -68.37 -12.73
CA ILE A 105 25.60 -68.05 -11.40
C ILE A 105 24.17 -68.58 -11.26
N GLU A 106 23.83 -69.04 -10.06
CA GLU A 106 22.45 -69.39 -9.74
C GLU A 106 21.58 -68.11 -9.71
N PRO A 107 20.35 -68.13 -10.29
CA PRO A 107 19.48 -66.96 -10.32
C PRO A 107 19.24 -66.33 -8.95
N ILE A 108 19.14 -67.16 -7.91
CA ILE A 108 18.96 -66.71 -6.52
C ILE A 108 20.17 -65.91 -6.02
N ASP A 109 21.39 -66.31 -6.36
CA ASP A 109 22.62 -65.63 -5.94
C ASP A 109 22.78 -64.30 -6.68
N ALA A 110 22.42 -64.27 -7.97
CA ALA A 110 22.35 -63.02 -8.73
C ALA A 110 21.30 -62.06 -8.14
N ALA A 111 20.12 -62.56 -7.76
CA ALA A 111 19.09 -61.76 -7.10
C ALA A 111 19.58 -61.14 -5.78
N HIS A 112 20.35 -61.91 -4.99
CA HIS A 112 20.96 -61.41 -3.76
C HIS A 112 22.03 -60.34 -4.02
N ALA A 113 22.87 -60.52 -5.04
CA ALA A 113 23.91 -59.54 -5.37
C ALA A 113 23.30 -58.16 -5.74
N LEU A 114 22.16 -58.16 -6.45
CA LEU A 114 21.46 -56.94 -6.86
C LEU A 114 20.95 -56.07 -5.68
N PHE A 115 20.90 -56.57 -4.44
CA PHE A 115 20.57 -55.73 -3.28
C PHE A 115 21.54 -54.55 -3.10
N ILE A 116 22.81 -54.72 -3.46
CA ILE A 116 23.81 -53.63 -3.41
C ILE A 116 23.43 -52.49 -4.37
N VAL A 117 22.86 -52.82 -5.53
CA VAL A 117 22.39 -51.85 -6.52
C VAL A 117 21.15 -51.11 -6.01
N VAL A 118 20.19 -51.83 -5.44
CA VAL A 118 18.97 -51.25 -4.84
C VAL A 118 19.33 -50.32 -3.68
N ASP A 119 20.27 -50.68 -2.83
CA ASP A 119 20.75 -49.84 -1.72
C ASP A 119 21.41 -48.55 -2.22
N CYS A 120 22.22 -48.62 -3.28
CA CYS A 120 22.80 -47.42 -3.91
C CYS A 120 21.71 -46.49 -4.46
N LEU A 121 20.76 -47.03 -5.24
CA LEU A 121 19.66 -46.24 -5.83
C LEU A 121 18.76 -45.64 -4.75
N THR A 122 18.49 -46.37 -3.67
CA THR A 122 17.73 -45.88 -2.51
C THR A 122 18.44 -44.72 -1.82
N ARG A 123 19.76 -44.81 -1.63
CA ARG A 123 20.56 -43.70 -1.08
C ARG A 123 20.55 -42.46 -1.98
N ILE A 124 20.62 -42.65 -3.29
CA ILE A 124 20.51 -41.56 -4.27
C ILE A 124 19.16 -40.85 -4.14
N GLU A 125 18.07 -41.62 -4.12
CA GLU A 125 16.70 -41.10 -3.95
C GLU A 125 16.53 -40.31 -2.65
N MET A 126 16.96 -40.89 -1.53
CA MET A 126 16.86 -40.24 -0.22
C MET A 126 17.64 -38.93 -0.17
N HIS A 127 18.88 -38.91 -0.67
CA HIS A 127 19.69 -37.70 -0.68
C HIS A 127 19.06 -36.60 -1.55
N GLN A 128 18.46 -36.97 -2.69
CA GLN A 128 17.75 -36.00 -3.53
C GLN A 128 16.47 -35.46 -2.87
N LEU A 129 15.73 -36.30 -2.14
CA LEU A 129 14.55 -35.88 -1.38
C LEU A 129 14.92 -34.91 -0.26
N ASP A 130 15.96 -35.21 0.51
CA ASP A 130 16.43 -34.37 1.62
C ASP A 130 16.93 -33.00 1.12
N ARG A 131 17.71 -33.01 0.04
CA ARG A 131 18.19 -31.76 -0.58
C ARG A 131 17.06 -30.88 -1.11
N ARG A 132 15.94 -31.47 -1.55
CA ARG A 132 14.74 -30.70 -1.91
C ARG A 132 14.02 -30.17 -0.68
N GLY A 133 13.90 -30.97 0.37
CA GLY A 133 13.27 -30.56 1.62
C GLY A 133 13.94 -29.32 2.22
N SER A 134 15.28 -29.35 2.31
CA SER A 134 16.08 -28.20 2.79
C SER A 134 15.91 -26.96 1.89
N VAL A 135 16.01 -27.10 0.57
CA VAL A 135 15.84 -25.97 -0.36
C VAL A 135 14.43 -25.38 -0.30
N ILE A 136 13.39 -26.21 -0.21
CA ILE A 136 12.00 -25.75 -0.07
C ILE A 136 11.83 -24.99 1.24
N ASN A 137 12.42 -25.50 2.33
CA ASN A 137 12.35 -24.84 3.62
C ASN A 137 13.05 -23.47 3.61
N ASP A 138 14.27 -23.40 3.06
CA ASP A 138 15.03 -22.15 2.95
C ASP A 138 14.31 -21.13 2.07
N PHE A 139 13.73 -21.58 0.95
CA PHE A 139 12.92 -20.73 0.08
C PHE A 139 11.66 -20.21 0.79
N SER A 140 10.95 -21.09 1.52
CA SER A 140 9.76 -20.72 2.28
C SER A 140 10.11 -19.66 3.34
N GLU A 141 11.23 -19.84 4.04
CA GLU A 141 11.67 -18.92 5.08
C GLU A 141 12.09 -17.56 4.48
N SER A 142 12.87 -17.57 3.39
CA SER A 142 13.26 -16.36 2.67
C SER A 142 12.04 -15.59 2.18
N THR A 143 11.09 -16.27 1.53
CA THR A 143 9.85 -15.65 1.03
C THR A 143 9.02 -15.06 2.18
N ARG A 144 8.95 -15.76 3.32
CA ARG A 144 8.23 -15.26 4.50
C ARG A 144 8.82 -13.97 5.04
N ARG A 145 10.15 -13.87 5.15
CA ARG A 145 10.84 -12.66 5.64
C ARG A 145 10.58 -11.46 4.72
N HIS A 146 10.66 -11.65 3.40
CA HIS A 146 10.38 -10.58 2.43
C HIS A 146 8.92 -10.11 2.51
N ASN A 147 7.97 -11.04 2.53
CA ASN A 147 6.56 -10.69 2.68
C ASN A 147 6.27 -9.95 3.99
N GLN A 148 6.94 -10.31 5.09
CA GLN A 148 6.82 -9.58 6.36
C GLN A 148 7.33 -8.14 6.23
N VAL A 149 8.49 -7.92 5.63
CA VAL A 149 9.04 -6.57 5.41
C VAL A 149 8.11 -5.72 4.54
N LEU A 150 7.59 -6.27 3.45
CA LEU A 150 6.63 -5.57 2.58
C LEU A 150 5.32 -5.24 3.31
N THR A 151 4.81 -6.15 4.13
CA THR A 151 3.57 -5.95 4.89
C THR A 151 3.75 -4.86 5.95
N TYR A 152 4.85 -4.89 6.71
CA TYR A 152 5.09 -3.90 7.75
C TYR A 152 5.41 -2.51 7.20
N SER A 153 6.16 -2.42 6.10
CA SER A 153 6.47 -1.14 5.45
C SER A 153 5.22 -0.48 4.83
N SER A 154 4.35 -1.25 4.18
CA SER A 154 3.08 -0.72 3.64
C SER A 154 2.12 -0.28 4.75
N LEU A 155 2.01 -1.02 5.84
CA LEU A 155 1.20 -0.63 7.01
C LEU A 155 1.70 0.68 7.63
N LEU A 156 3.03 0.85 7.76
CA LEU A 156 3.62 2.08 8.28
C LEU A 156 3.27 3.30 7.42
N ILE A 157 3.37 3.18 6.09
CA ILE A 157 2.98 4.26 5.16
C ILE A 157 1.51 4.62 5.34
N PHE A 158 0.63 3.61 5.41
CA PHE A 158 -0.79 3.82 5.54
C PHE A 158 -1.15 4.60 6.81
N VAL A 159 -0.55 4.23 7.95
CA VAL A 159 -0.73 4.93 9.23
C VAL A 159 -0.22 6.38 9.15
N LEU A 160 0.95 6.61 8.55
CA LEU A 160 1.48 7.97 8.35
C LEU A 160 0.59 8.82 7.44
N GLY A 161 0.04 8.22 6.37
CA GLY A 161 -0.91 8.86 5.47
C GLY A 161 -2.21 9.26 6.17
N LEU A 162 -2.76 8.37 7.02
CA LEU A 162 -3.93 8.66 7.84
C LEU A 162 -3.66 9.79 8.84
N ALA A 163 -2.52 9.77 9.52
CA ALA A 163 -2.14 10.82 10.46
C ALA A 163 -1.99 12.18 9.77
N PHE A 164 -1.36 12.20 8.59
CA PHE A 164 -1.23 13.40 7.76
C PHE A 164 -2.59 13.91 7.31
N TRP A 165 -3.48 13.03 6.83
CA TRP A 165 -4.83 13.40 6.41
C TRP A 165 -5.63 14.02 7.56
N VAL A 166 -5.62 13.39 8.74
CA VAL A 166 -6.29 13.93 9.93
C VAL A 166 -5.70 15.28 10.35
N MET A 167 -4.38 15.44 10.30
CA MET A 167 -3.72 16.70 10.63
C MET A 167 -4.10 17.81 9.65
N HIS A 168 -4.09 17.52 8.35
CA HIS A 168 -4.46 18.46 7.30
C HIS A 168 -5.94 18.87 7.40
N GLU A 169 -6.84 17.92 7.62
CA GLU A 169 -8.27 18.18 7.84
C GLU A 169 -8.50 19.07 9.06
N ARG A 170 -7.78 18.81 10.16
CA ARG A 170 -7.83 19.67 11.36
C ARG A 170 -7.34 21.08 11.07
N GLN A 171 -6.26 21.21 10.30
CA GLN A 171 -5.69 22.50 9.94
C GLN A 171 -6.66 23.31 9.07
N LEU A 172 -7.32 22.68 8.08
CA LEU A 172 -8.34 23.33 7.26
C LEU A 172 -9.50 23.87 8.12
N ARG A 173 -10.06 23.05 9.01
CA ARG A 173 -11.14 23.48 9.91
C ARG A 173 -10.74 24.64 10.80
N GLN A 174 -9.51 24.66 11.32
CA GLN A 174 -9.00 25.78 12.11
C GLN A 174 -8.93 27.07 11.30
N THR A 175 -8.51 26.99 10.04
CA THR A 175 -8.47 28.19 9.18
C THR A 175 -9.87 28.72 8.87
N GLU A 176 -10.84 27.86 8.63
CA GLU A 176 -12.24 28.26 8.40
C GLU A 176 -12.87 28.92 9.63
N HIS A 177 -12.62 28.37 10.83
CA HIS A 177 -13.11 29.00 12.06
C HIS A 177 -12.46 30.37 12.29
N ALA A 178 -11.15 30.49 12.07
CA ALA A 178 -10.45 31.76 12.23
C ALA A 178 -10.90 32.83 11.23
N THR A 179 -11.24 32.46 10.00
CA THR A 179 -11.77 33.40 9.01
C THR A 179 -13.20 33.82 9.35
N ALA A 180 -14.06 32.88 9.76
CA ALA A 180 -15.43 33.16 10.16
C ALA A 180 -15.48 34.10 11.38
N GLU A 181 -14.64 33.86 12.40
CA GLU A 181 -14.54 34.74 13.55
C GLU A 181 -14.07 36.15 13.16
N LYS A 182 -13.02 36.25 12.34
CA LYS A 182 -12.53 37.56 11.85
C LYS A 182 -13.61 38.35 11.13
N LEU A 183 -14.37 37.70 10.25
CA LEU A 183 -15.49 38.33 9.54
C LEU A 183 -16.58 38.82 10.51
N ALA A 184 -16.94 38.01 11.51
CA ALA A 184 -17.91 38.41 12.51
C ALA A 184 -17.42 39.59 13.37
N TRP A 185 -16.14 39.62 13.72
CA TRP A 185 -15.52 40.75 14.43
C TRP A 185 -15.52 42.03 13.58
N MET A 186 -15.16 41.93 12.30
CA MET A 186 -15.20 43.06 11.37
C MET A 186 -16.62 43.61 11.22
N ALA A 187 -17.63 42.74 11.07
CA ALA A 187 -19.03 43.17 10.95
C ALA A 187 -19.51 43.95 12.18
N ARG A 188 -19.13 43.54 13.40
CA ARG A 188 -19.45 44.29 14.63
C ARG A 188 -18.69 45.61 14.72
N ALA A 189 -17.44 45.64 14.27
CA ALA A 189 -16.61 46.85 14.26
C ALA A 189 -17.13 47.93 13.29
N MET A 190 -18.07 47.60 12.39
CA MET A 190 -18.71 48.54 11.46
C MET A 190 -20.01 49.16 12.02
N ARG A 191 -20.42 48.82 13.24
CA ARG A 191 -21.62 49.41 13.87
C ARG A 191 -21.23 50.35 15.02
N ASP A 192 -22.05 51.38 15.22
CA ASP A 192 -21.97 52.22 16.41
C ASP A 192 -22.49 51.46 17.64
N PRO A 193 -21.73 51.40 18.75
CA PRO A 193 -22.12 50.61 19.91
C PRO A 193 -23.31 51.19 20.70
N LEU A 194 -23.64 52.48 20.52
CA LEU A 194 -24.73 53.12 21.25
C LEU A 194 -26.06 53.00 20.51
N THR A 195 -26.05 53.25 19.19
CA THR A 195 -27.26 53.33 18.36
C THR A 195 -27.47 52.10 17.47
N GLY A 196 -26.44 51.28 17.22
CA GLY A 196 -26.53 50.03 16.45
C GLY A 196 -26.56 50.18 14.92
N ILE A 197 -26.61 51.42 14.42
CA ILE A 197 -26.50 51.78 13.00
C ILE A 197 -25.04 51.73 12.53
N GLY A 198 -24.79 51.96 11.24
CA GLY A 198 -23.42 51.98 10.71
C GLY A 198 -22.57 53.07 11.37
N ASN A 199 -21.27 52.85 11.56
CA ASN A 199 -20.36 53.89 12.04
C ASN A 199 -19.67 54.60 10.87
N ARG A 200 -18.79 55.55 11.19
CA ARG A 200 -17.99 56.29 10.20
C ARG A 200 -17.20 55.37 9.24
N SER A 201 -16.67 54.25 9.73
CA SER A 201 -15.93 53.28 8.89
C SER A 201 -16.86 52.55 7.92
N ALA A 202 -18.08 52.21 8.36
CA ALA A 202 -19.10 51.62 7.49
C ALA A 202 -19.52 52.57 6.37
N LEU A 203 -19.73 53.85 6.68
CA LEU A 203 -20.03 54.86 5.64
C LEU A 203 -18.93 54.89 4.57
N HIS A 204 -17.66 54.92 5.00
CA HIS A 204 -16.55 54.95 4.06
C HIS A 204 -16.49 53.68 3.19
N GLN A 205 -16.73 52.50 3.77
CA GLN A 205 -16.78 51.25 3.01
C GLN A 205 -17.92 51.25 1.99
N ASP A 206 -19.11 51.68 2.39
CA ASP A 206 -20.30 51.70 1.52
C ASP A 206 -20.13 52.68 0.36
N VAL A 207 -19.53 53.86 0.61
CA VAL A 207 -19.20 54.83 -0.46
C VAL A 207 -18.18 54.25 -1.44
N VAL A 208 -17.09 53.64 -0.96
CA VAL A 208 -16.05 53.05 -1.82
C VAL A 208 -16.59 51.84 -2.61
N SER A 209 -17.46 51.02 -2.02
CA SER A 209 -18.02 49.86 -2.70
C SER A 209 -19.02 50.21 -3.82
N ARG A 210 -19.55 51.42 -3.81
CA ARG A 210 -20.48 51.97 -4.82
C ARG A 210 -19.80 52.98 -5.73
N ASP A 211 -18.50 52.81 -5.95
CA ASP A 211 -17.74 53.65 -6.88
C ASP A 211 -18.37 53.62 -8.28
N GLY A 212 -18.52 54.79 -8.89
CA GLY A 212 -19.23 54.98 -10.16
C GLY A 212 -20.76 55.11 -10.08
N GLU A 213 -21.38 54.92 -8.91
CA GLU A 213 -22.80 55.23 -8.70
C GLU A 213 -23.01 56.70 -8.30
N SER A 214 -24.12 57.31 -8.73
CA SER A 214 -24.53 58.62 -8.23
C SER A 214 -25.18 58.45 -6.86
N LEU A 215 -24.56 59.04 -5.84
CA LEU A 215 -24.98 58.93 -4.44
C LEU A 215 -25.27 60.32 -3.86
N GLY A 216 -26.29 60.41 -3.01
CA GLY A 216 -26.56 61.57 -2.17
C GLY A 216 -26.07 61.31 -0.75
N LEU A 217 -25.37 62.28 -0.16
CA LEU A 217 -24.95 62.25 1.24
C LEU A 217 -25.62 63.41 1.99
N ILE A 218 -26.37 63.08 3.03
CA ILE A 218 -26.96 64.07 3.94
C ILE A 218 -26.18 64.00 5.26
N LEU A 219 -25.70 65.14 5.74
CA LEU A 219 -25.11 65.27 7.07
C LEU A 219 -26.14 65.92 7.99
N ILE A 220 -26.29 65.34 9.18
CA ILE A 220 -27.28 65.74 10.18
C ILE A 220 -26.51 66.01 11.48
N ASP A 221 -26.67 67.19 12.03
CA ASP A 221 -26.11 67.59 13.32
C ASP A 221 -27.24 67.94 14.29
N ILE A 222 -27.10 67.62 15.58
CA ILE A 222 -28.12 67.91 16.59
C ILE A 222 -27.81 69.24 17.26
N ASP A 223 -28.65 70.25 17.00
CA ASP A 223 -28.55 71.54 17.65
C ASP A 223 -28.68 71.43 19.18
N PHE A 224 -27.79 72.12 19.90
CA PHE A 224 -27.80 72.25 21.36
C PHE A 224 -27.68 70.94 22.16
N PHE A 225 -27.19 69.84 21.56
CA PHE A 225 -27.07 68.54 22.24
C PHE A 225 -26.21 68.58 23.50
N LYS A 226 -25.12 69.36 23.51
CA LYS A 226 -24.29 69.57 24.70
C LYS A 226 -25.09 70.17 25.87
N GLN A 227 -25.91 71.18 25.61
CA GLN A 227 -26.73 71.84 26.65
C GLN A 227 -27.78 70.88 27.21
N TYR A 228 -28.34 70.01 26.36
CA TYR A 228 -29.23 68.93 26.79
C TYR A 228 -28.53 67.96 27.74
N ASN A 229 -27.32 67.51 27.39
CA ASN A 229 -26.50 66.65 28.24
C ASN A 229 -26.11 67.32 29.57
N ASP A 230 -25.77 68.60 29.53
CA ASP A 230 -25.41 69.37 30.73
C ASP A 230 -26.61 69.51 31.69
N ALA A 231 -27.83 69.62 31.15
CA ALA A 231 -29.06 69.77 31.93
C ALA A 231 -29.64 68.44 32.46
N LEU A 232 -29.56 67.36 31.68
CA LEU A 232 -30.26 66.09 31.96
C LEU A 232 -29.33 64.88 32.16
N GLY A 233 -28.02 65.08 31.98
CA GLY A 233 -26.99 64.06 32.09
C GLY A 233 -26.83 63.20 30.82
N HIS A 234 -25.60 62.73 30.60
CA HIS A 234 -25.25 61.85 29.48
C HIS A 234 -26.14 60.62 29.28
N PRO A 235 -26.61 59.90 30.32
CA PRO A 235 -27.50 58.75 30.13
C PRO A 235 -28.81 59.12 29.41
N GLN A 236 -29.30 60.34 29.59
CA GLN A 236 -30.50 60.82 28.95
C GLN A 236 -30.22 61.25 27.50
N GLY A 237 -29.05 61.85 27.23
CA GLY A 237 -28.57 62.10 25.87
C GLY A 237 -28.39 60.82 25.06
N ASP A 238 -27.84 59.77 25.66
CA ASP A 238 -27.70 58.45 25.03
C ASP A 238 -29.05 57.86 24.60
N ARG A 239 -30.09 58.04 25.43
CA ARG A 239 -31.46 57.63 25.08
C ARG A 239 -32.01 58.46 23.93
N LEU A 240 -31.77 59.77 23.93
CA LEU A 240 -32.16 60.66 22.85
C LEU A 240 -31.50 60.24 21.53
N LEU A 241 -30.20 59.93 21.53
CA LEU A 241 -29.48 59.48 20.35
C LEU A 241 -30.03 58.16 19.79
N ARG A 242 -30.36 57.19 20.64
CA ARG A 242 -31.00 55.92 20.18
C ARG A 242 -32.37 56.16 19.57
N GLN A 243 -33.19 56.99 20.21
CA GLN A 243 -34.53 57.31 19.70
C GLN A 243 -34.44 58.07 18.37
N LEU A 244 -33.53 59.03 18.28
CA LEU A 244 -33.32 59.82 17.07
C LEU A 244 -32.83 58.94 15.92
N ALA A 245 -31.86 58.06 16.16
CA ALA A 245 -31.40 57.10 15.16
C ALA A 245 -32.56 56.27 14.60
N SER A 246 -33.42 55.73 15.48
CA SER A 246 -34.60 54.96 15.06
C SER A 246 -35.62 55.80 14.29
N MET A 247 -35.84 57.07 14.66
CA MET A 247 -36.76 57.96 13.95
C MET A 247 -36.24 58.31 12.56
N ILE A 248 -34.93 58.59 12.44
CA ILE A 248 -34.31 58.92 11.16
C ILE A 248 -34.31 57.68 10.25
N GLU A 249 -33.97 56.48 10.74
CA GLU A 249 -34.06 55.24 9.94
C GLU A 249 -35.48 55.02 9.39
N GLN A 250 -36.51 55.22 10.21
CA GLN A 250 -37.90 55.09 9.78
C GLN A 250 -38.30 56.13 8.73
N ALA A 251 -37.81 57.36 8.86
CA ALA A 251 -38.08 58.44 7.90
C ALA A 251 -37.36 58.24 6.55
N LEU A 252 -36.15 57.69 6.59
CA LEU A 252 -35.33 57.41 5.41
C LEU A 252 -35.83 56.22 4.58
N GLY A 253 -36.54 55.28 5.19
CA GLY A 253 -37.09 54.11 4.52
C GLY A 253 -36.03 53.08 4.09
N LEU A 254 -36.39 52.14 3.21
CA LEU A 254 -35.57 50.96 2.88
C LEU A 254 -34.40 51.24 1.92
N THR A 255 -34.40 52.38 1.22
CA THR A 255 -33.43 52.67 0.16
C THR A 255 -32.20 53.44 0.65
N ALA A 256 -32.28 54.04 1.83
CA ALA A 256 -31.21 54.85 2.41
C ALA A 256 -30.59 54.17 3.63
N GLN A 257 -29.29 54.37 3.81
CA GLN A 257 -28.56 53.85 4.97
C GLN A 257 -28.15 54.98 5.91
N LEU A 258 -28.34 54.78 7.21
CA LEU A 258 -28.00 55.75 8.25
C LEU A 258 -26.71 55.33 8.97
N TYR A 259 -25.88 56.33 9.27
CA TYR A 259 -24.60 56.17 9.94
C TYR A 259 -24.44 57.21 11.05
N ARG A 260 -23.67 56.87 12.09
CA ARG A 260 -23.21 57.81 13.11
C ARG A 260 -21.75 58.13 12.88
N LEU A 261 -21.43 59.42 12.74
CA LEU A 261 -20.07 59.90 12.51
C LEU A 261 -19.33 60.17 13.82
N GLY A 262 -20.05 60.62 14.84
CA GLY A 262 -19.50 61.10 16.11
C GLY A 262 -20.58 61.32 17.18
N GLY A 263 -20.31 62.22 18.14
CA GLY A 263 -21.15 62.46 19.32
C GLY A 263 -22.64 62.66 18.98
N ASP A 264 -22.93 63.73 18.25
CA ASP A 264 -24.24 64.20 17.79
C ASP A 264 -24.42 64.16 16.27
N GLU A 265 -23.37 63.80 15.53
CA GLU A 265 -23.37 63.83 14.07
C GLU A 265 -23.83 62.49 13.44
N PHE A 266 -24.78 62.58 12.52
CA PHE A 266 -25.28 61.47 11.70
C PHE A 266 -25.06 61.75 10.21
N ALA A 267 -25.01 60.69 9.41
CA ALA A 267 -24.94 60.76 7.97
C ALA A 267 -25.92 59.77 7.33
N ALA A 268 -26.64 60.20 6.32
CA ALA A 268 -27.50 59.32 5.51
C ALA A 268 -26.95 59.23 4.09
N LEU A 269 -26.77 58.00 3.61
CA LEU A 269 -26.36 57.71 2.23
C LEU A 269 -27.57 57.23 1.44
N LEU A 270 -27.87 57.92 0.34
CA LEU A 270 -29.02 57.64 -0.51
C LEU A 270 -28.57 57.36 -1.95
N PRO A 271 -29.23 56.43 -2.68
CA PRO A 271 -29.07 56.34 -4.11
C PRO A 271 -29.65 57.60 -4.77
N CYS A 272 -28.87 58.24 -5.63
CA CYS A 272 -29.31 59.38 -6.43
C CYS A 272 -29.30 58.95 -7.90
N PRO A 273 -30.44 58.52 -8.49
CA PRO A 273 -30.44 58.16 -9.89
C PRO A 273 -29.98 59.37 -10.72
N SER A 274 -28.92 59.19 -11.50
CA SER A 274 -28.50 60.20 -12.47
C SER A 274 -29.64 60.33 -13.49
N ASN A 275 -30.42 61.40 -13.40
CA ASN A 275 -31.28 61.77 -14.51
C ASN A 275 -30.35 62.04 -15.70
N SER A 276 -30.30 61.09 -16.63
CA SER A 276 -29.79 61.32 -17.98
C SER A 276 -30.71 62.36 -18.62
N VAL A 277 -30.32 63.62 -18.49
CA VAL A 277 -30.85 64.75 -19.27
C VAL A 277 -30.40 64.58 -20.72
#